data_AF-A0A2V5NA70-F1
#
_entry.id   AF-A0A2V5NA70-F1
#
_cell.length_a   1.000
_cell.length_b   1.000
_cell.length_c   1.000
_cell.angle_alpha   90.00
_cell.angle_beta   90.00
_cell.angle_gamma   90.00
#
_symmetry.space_group_name_H-M   'P 1'
#
loop_
_entity.id
_entity.type
_entity.pdbx_description
1 polymer ?
#
loop_
_entity_poly.entity_id
_entity_poly.type
_entity_poly.pdbx_seq_one_letter_code
_entity_poly.pdbx_strand_id
1 'polypeptide(L)'
;MTWFYLALLIPIEQVPRGECGNGIMNRKCLAKIGLGTALLISLPTAATSEEQPEVLSTSPSGAFRIESRIPDHSADDAMADVWVVSTKDPAQRAKLPKQSADSPPDDEFHFSPNEEWLFASRHIGSGLRYGNIYHLLRPLRVEVAGEQGAFNEVVWKQAVKLGALKKDYGAMGFYAMTAFMNWSFDSSRLLIRLCGGEEKRNMFCGFLYFNTRTNKFEVSDYSRKVNKAKPDVLACAEPIDPLPSEAELKQRFDTLDRDLNKKYAEILAKTDKDRVQGLRQAQRKWLKGRDAGEKLYIDSFPSAEKASRRLQYLGDVTAARIDLPRDQWEW
;
A
#
# COMPACT_ATOMS: atom_id res chain seq x y z
N MET A 1 7.90 12.34 -30.46
CA MET A 1 6.65 11.96 -31.15
C MET A 1 5.79 11.24 -30.13
N THR A 2 4.80 11.94 -29.59
CA THR A 2 4.01 11.52 -28.44
C THR A 2 2.58 11.33 -28.93
N TRP A 3 2.10 10.09 -28.96
CA TRP A 3 0.71 9.80 -29.29
C TRP A 3 -0.10 9.81 -27.99
N PHE A 4 -0.90 10.86 -27.80
CA PHE A 4 -2.05 10.86 -26.90
C PHE A 4 -3.30 10.82 -27.77
N TYR A 5 -4.07 9.72 -27.72
CA TYR A 5 -5.47 9.74 -28.15
C TYR A 5 -6.32 10.13 -26.95
N LEU A 6 -6.67 11.41 -26.87
CA LEU A 6 -7.81 11.88 -26.08
C LEU A 6 -8.98 12.03 -27.06
N ALA A 7 -9.88 11.05 -27.08
CA ALA A 7 -11.15 11.17 -27.78
C ALA A 7 -12.28 10.93 -26.78
N LEU A 8 -12.80 12.02 -26.21
CA LEU A 8 -14.11 12.09 -25.57
C LEU A 8 -14.68 13.49 -25.84
N LEU A 9 -15.21 13.65 -27.05
CA LEU A 9 -16.24 14.64 -27.36
C LEU A 9 -17.57 13.87 -27.41
N ILE A 10 -18.42 14.07 -26.41
CA ILE A 10 -19.86 13.79 -26.53
C ILE A 10 -20.56 15.10 -26.15
N PRO A 11 -21.40 15.66 -27.04
CA PRO A 11 -22.04 16.95 -26.82
C PRO A 11 -23.17 16.86 -25.81
N ILE A 12 -23.37 18.00 -25.15
CA ILE A 12 -24.48 18.30 -24.25
C ILE A 12 -25.77 18.36 -25.09
N GLU A 13 -26.70 17.43 -24.89
CA GLU A 13 -28.09 17.62 -25.27
C GLU A 13 -29.05 17.36 -24.11
N GLN A 14 -29.64 18.49 -23.71
CA GLN A 14 -30.93 18.78 -23.10
C GLN A 14 -31.78 17.65 -22.51
N VAL A 15 -32.03 17.83 -21.21
CA VAL A 15 -33.14 17.31 -20.41
C VAL A 15 -34.50 17.74 -20.99
N PRO A 16 -35.53 16.88 -20.90
CA PRO A 16 -36.83 17.37 -20.44
C PRO A 16 -37.29 16.71 -19.14
N ARG A 17 -37.90 17.55 -18.31
CA ARG A 17 -38.57 17.26 -17.03
C ARG A 17 -39.88 16.50 -17.26
N GLY A 18 -40.29 15.75 -16.23
CA GLY A 18 -41.66 15.28 -15.97
C GLY A 18 -41.61 14.27 -14.82
N GLU A 19 -41.62 14.72 -13.57
CA GLU A 19 -42.80 14.89 -12.69
C GLU A 19 -43.57 13.60 -12.33
N CYS A 20 -43.61 13.38 -11.01
CA CYS A 20 -44.70 12.82 -10.19
C CYS A 20 -45.04 11.32 -10.29
N GLY A 21 -45.03 10.67 -9.11
CA GLY A 21 -45.78 9.43 -8.90
C GLY A 21 -45.37 8.63 -7.66
N ASN A 22 -46.02 8.91 -6.52
CA ASN A 22 -46.05 8.05 -5.32
C ASN A 22 -46.51 6.62 -5.65
N GLY A 23 -46.00 5.60 -4.93
CA GLY A 23 -46.52 4.23 -5.06
C GLY A 23 -45.96 3.25 -4.02
N ILE A 24 -46.75 3.02 -2.97
CA ILE A 24 -46.57 2.05 -1.88
C ILE A 24 -46.76 0.60 -2.39
N MET A 25 -46.04 -0.34 -1.74
CA MET A 25 -46.23 -1.81 -1.61
C MET A 25 -47.38 -2.50 -2.38
N ASN A 26 -47.15 -3.71 -2.96
CA ASN A 26 -47.26 -5.01 -2.26
C ASN A 26 -47.39 -6.22 -3.25
N ARG A 27 -46.77 -7.34 -2.85
CA ARG A 27 -47.25 -8.75 -2.86
C ARG A 27 -47.51 -9.55 -4.17
N LYS A 28 -46.82 -10.72 -4.14
CA LYS A 28 -47.21 -12.10 -4.52
C LYS A 28 -47.00 -12.53 -5.97
N CYS A 29 -46.17 -13.57 -6.13
CA CYS A 29 -46.67 -14.86 -6.63
C CYS A 29 -45.87 -16.04 -6.08
N LEU A 30 -46.59 -16.93 -5.41
CA LEU A 30 -46.19 -18.25 -4.95
C LEU A 30 -46.29 -19.25 -6.11
N ALA A 31 -45.33 -20.17 -6.21
CA ALA A 31 -45.59 -21.50 -6.77
C ALA A 31 -44.86 -22.54 -5.91
N LYS A 32 -45.65 -23.41 -5.29
CA LYS A 32 -45.24 -24.58 -4.50
C LYS A 32 -44.97 -25.74 -5.46
N ILE A 33 -43.92 -26.50 -5.23
CA ILE A 33 -43.89 -27.95 -5.47
C ILE A 33 -43.16 -28.58 -4.28
N GLY A 34 -43.81 -29.49 -3.57
CA GLY A 34 -43.24 -30.23 -2.44
C GLY A 34 -42.65 -31.56 -2.87
N LEU A 35 -41.81 -32.15 -2.03
CA LEU A 35 -41.73 -33.59 -1.77
C LEU A 35 -40.72 -33.88 -0.64
N GLY A 36 -41.03 -34.87 0.20
CA GLY A 36 -40.01 -35.73 0.83
C GLY A 36 -39.50 -35.32 2.21
N THR A 37 -40.22 -35.71 3.26
CA THR A 37 -39.69 -35.84 4.63
C THR A 37 -38.67 -36.97 4.70
N ALA A 38 -37.40 -36.63 4.95
CA ALA A 38 -36.40 -37.54 5.50
C ALA A 38 -35.90 -36.95 6.81
N LEU A 39 -36.33 -37.54 7.92
CA LEU A 39 -35.91 -37.18 9.28
C LEU A 39 -34.52 -37.80 9.53
N LEU A 40 -33.46 -37.07 9.20
CA LEU A 40 -32.11 -37.38 9.66
C LEU A 40 -31.91 -36.70 11.01
N ILE A 41 -31.97 -37.49 12.08
CA ILE A 41 -31.55 -37.07 13.43
C ILE A 41 -30.03 -36.90 13.36
N SER A 42 -29.61 -35.67 13.07
CA SER A 42 -28.24 -35.22 13.22
C SER A 42 -28.04 -34.86 14.69
N LEU A 43 -27.21 -35.63 15.38
CA LEU A 43 -26.64 -35.23 16.65
C LEU A 43 -25.98 -33.86 16.45
N PRO A 44 -26.21 -32.85 17.31
CA PRO A 44 -25.46 -31.62 17.25
C PRO A 44 -24.02 -31.97 17.64
N THR A 45 -23.17 -32.16 16.64
CA THR A 45 -21.75 -31.89 16.83
C THR A 45 -21.72 -30.43 17.22
N ALA A 46 -21.32 -30.14 18.45
CA ALA A 46 -21.00 -28.80 18.87
C ALA A 46 -19.85 -28.35 17.98
N ALA A 47 -20.20 -27.76 16.84
CA ALA A 47 -19.30 -26.89 16.12
C ALA A 47 -19.10 -25.72 17.07
N THR A 48 -18.02 -25.79 17.84
CA THR A 48 -17.31 -24.58 18.25
C THR A 48 -17.18 -23.76 16.97
N SER A 49 -17.97 -22.70 16.88
CA SER A 49 -17.83 -21.69 15.85
C SER A 49 -16.48 -21.03 16.11
N GLU A 50 -15.39 -21.67 15.68
CA GLU A 50 -14.10 -21.00 15.54
C GLU A 50 -14.36 -19.80 14.65
N GLU A 51 -14.25 -18.59 15.21
CA GLU A 51 -14.31 -17.38 14.43
C GLU A 51 -13.29 -17.50 13.30
N GLN A 52 -13.75 -17.36 12.05
CA GLN A 52 -12.85 -17.43 10.92
C GLN A 52 -11.87 -16.25 11.00
N PRO A 53 -10.56 -16.51 10.83
CA PRO A 53 -9.57 -15.44 10.87
C PRO A 53 -9.86 -14.40 9.80
N GLU A 54 -9.73 -13.13 10.17
CA GLU A 54 -9.84 -12.02 9.21
C GLU A 54 -8.56 -11.96 8.38
N VAL A 55 -8.70 -11.98 7.05
CA VAL A 55 -7.56 -11.83 6.12
C VAL A 55 -7.31 -10.34 5.86
N LEU A 56 -6.18 -9.84 6.38
CA LEU A 56 -5.81 -8.43 6.29
C LEU A 56 -5.06 -8.08 5.00
N SER A 57 -4.27 -9.02 4.47
CA SER A 57 -3.47 -8.81 3.26
C SER A 57 -3.04 -10.15 2.64
N THR A 58 -2.73 -10.15 1.35
CA THR A 58 -2.24 -11.31 0.60
C THR A 58 -0.98 -10.91 -0.16
N SER A 59 0.02 -11.79 -0.17
CA SER A 59 1.30 -11.53 -0.85
C SER A 59 1.15 -11.50 -2.38
N PRO A 60 2.08 -10.87 -3.12
CA PRO A 60 1.99 -10.73 -4.58
C PRO A 60 1.74 -12.02 -5.36
N SER A 61 2.36 -13.14 -4.95
CA SER A 61 2.16 -14.45 -5.57
C SER A 61 0.96 -15.22 -5.01
N GLY A 62 0.37 -14.73 -3.91
CA GLY A 62 -0.66 -15.43 -3.15
C GLY A 62 -0.13 -16.59 -2.29
N ALA A 63 1.19 -16.75 -2.14
CA ALA A 63 1.77 -17.81 -1.31
C ALA A 63 1.56 -17.58 0.20
N PHE A 64 1.39 -16.32 0.62
CA PHE A 64 1.16 -15.94 2.00
C PHE A 64 -0.05 -15.03 2.15
N ARG A 65 -0.66 -15.08 3.33
CA ARG A 65 -1.65 -14.11 3.79
C ARG A 65 -1.34 -13.66 5.21
N ILE A 66 -1.75 -12.44 5.52
CA ILE A 66 -1.76 -11.90 6.86
C ILE A 66 -3.15 -12.15 7.46
N GLU A 67 -3.18 -12.83 8.60
CA GLU A 67 -4.41 -13.11 9.34
C GLU A 67 -4.41 -12.39 10.69
N SER A 68 -5.56 -11.82 11.06
CA SER A 68 -5.86 -11.37 12.41
C SER A 68 -6.67 -12.45 13.14
N ARG A 69 -6.34 -12.72 14.39
CA ARG A 69 -7.09 -13.63 15.26
C ARG A 69 -7.27 -13.01 16.64
N ILE A 70 -8.52 -12.89 17.07
CA ILE A 70 -8.83 -12.58 18.47
C ILE A 70 -8.61 -13.88 19.26
N PRO A 71 -7.82 -13.88 20.34
CA PRO A 71 -7.63 -15.10 21.13
C PRO A 71 -8.94 -15.58 21.76
N ASP A 72 -9.27 -16.86 21.63
CA ASP A 72 -10.44 -17.43 22.31
C ASP A 72 -10.30 -17.25 23.84
N HIS A 73 -11.39 -16.77 24.47
CA HIS A 73 -11.51 -16.48 25.91
C HIS A 73 -10.75 -15.26 26.44
N SER A 74 -10.31 -14.37 25.57
CA SER A 74 -9.69 -13.13 26.02
C SER A 74 -10.73 -12.09 26.45
N ALA A 75 -10.46 -11.33 27.51
CA ALA A 75 -11.31 -10.22 27.95
C ALA A 75 -11.61 -9.25 26.79
N ASP A 76 -12.70 -8.47 26.89
CA ASP A 76 -13.20 -7.56 25.84
C ASP A 76 -12.14 -6.58 25.27
N ASP A 77 -10.99 -6.41 25.94
CA ASP A 77 -9.88 -5.52 25.57
C ASP A 77 -8.67 -6.23 24.92
N ALA A 78 -8.75 -7.53 24.63
CA ALA A 78 -7.60 -8.26 24.14
C ALA A 78 -7.26 -7.92 22.68
N MET A 79 -6.02 -7.45 22.48
CA MET A 79 -5.52 -7.12 21.16
C MET A 79 -5.29 -8.37 20.31
N ALA A 80 -5.91 -8.41 19.14
CA ALA A 80 -5.74 -9.48 18.17
C ALA A 80 -4.27 -9.78 17.87
N ASP A 81 -3.98 -11.06 17.68
CA ASP A 81 -2.68 -11.51 17.22
C ASP A 81 -2.66 -11.55 15.69
N VAL A 82 -1.58 -11.02 15.11
CA VAL A 82 -1.38 -11.01 13.66
C VAL A 82 -0.39 -12.10 13.27
N TRP A 83 -0.72 -12.85 12.22
CA TRP A 83 0.04 -14.00 11.75
C TRP A 83 0.34 -13.89 10.26
N VAL A 84 1.55 -14.31 9.87
CA VAL A 84 1.86 -14.67 8.49
C VAL A 84 1.53 -16.15 8.32
N VAL A 85 0.68 -16.49 7.35
CA VAL A 85 0.18 -17.85 7.13
C VAL A 85 0.46 -18.28 5.70
N SER A 86 1.02 -19.48 5.51
CA SER A 86 1.14 -20.06 4.17
C SER A 86 -0.23 -20.46 3.64
N THR A 87 -0.52 -20.11 2.38
CA THR A 87 -1.77 -20.51 1.72
C THR A 87 -1.76 -21.97 1.26
N LYS A 88 -0.57 -22.57 1.12
CA LYS A 88 -0.42 -24.00 0.77
C LYS A 88 -0.58 -24.92 1.97
N ASP A 89 -0.10 -24.49 3.13
CA ASP A 89 -0.16 -25.25 4.38
C ASP A 89 -0.41 -24.30 5.56
N PRO A 90 -1.68 -24.12 6.00
CA PRO A 90 -2.02 -23.22 7.10
C PRO A 90 -1.39 -23.57 8.45
N ALA A 91 -0.88 -24.79 8.63
CA ALA A 91 -0.11 -25.15 9.82
C ALA A 91 1.26 -24.46 9.84
N GLN A 92 1.79 -24.08 8.67
CA GLN A 92 2.94 -23.21 8.54
C GLN A 92 2.49 -21.76 8.69
N ARG A 93 2.52 -21.31 9.94
CA ARG A 93 2.23 -19.94 10.34
C ARG A 93 3.25 -19.42 11.33
N ALA A 94 3.52 -18.12 11.27
CA ALA A 94 4.40 -17.44 12.20
C ALA A 94 3.74 -16.17 12.70
N LYS A 95 3.76 -15.96 14.02
CA LYS A 95 3.20 -14.78 14.67
C LYS A 95 4.08 -13.57 14.37
N LEU A 96 3.49 -12.44 14.01
CA LEU A 96 4.23 -11.18 13.92
C LEU A 96 4.58 -10.70 15.33
N PRO A 97 5.87 -10.41 15.62
CA PRO A 97 6.26 -9.86 16.91
C PRO A 97 5.59 -8.52 17.19
N LYS A 98 4.98 -8.36 18.37
CA LYS A 98 4.53 -7.05 18.85
C LYS A 98 5.74 -6.25 19.32
N GLN A 99 5.70 -4.92 19.14
CA GLN A 99 6.79 -4.05 19.64
C GLN A 99 6.81 -3.97 21.16
N SER A 100 5.64 -3.92 21.79
CA SER A 100 5.44 -4.07 23.23
C SER A 100 4.11 -4.74 23.53
N ALA A 101 3.90 -5.18 24.76
CA ALA A 101 2.67 -5.84 25.19
C ALA A 101 1.42 -4.98 24.93
N ASP A 102 1.52 -3.66 25.15
CA ASP A 102 0.42 -2.71 25.04
C ASP A 102 0.33 -2.04 23.65
N SER A 103 1.25 -2.38 22.74
CA SER A 103 1.24 -1.76 21.41
C SER A 103 0.11 -2.35 20.55
N PRO A 104 -0.65 -1.52 19.81
CA PRO A 104 -1.64 -2.04 18.88
C PRO A 104 -0.97 -2.90 17.81
N PRO A 105 -1.71 -3.84 17.20
CA PRO A 105 -1.21 -4.62 16.08
C PRO A 105 -0.92 -3.72 14.88
N ASP A 106 -0.07 -4.19 13.98
CA ASP A 106 0.06 -3.58 12.66
C ASP A 106 -1.25 -3.74 11.87
N ASP A 107 -1.60 -2.73 11.06
CA ASP A 107 -2.89 -2.62 10.35
C ASP A 107 -2.74 -2.39 8.84
N GLU A 108 -1.50 -2.24 8.35
CA GLU A 108 -1.18 -2.10 6.93
C GLU A 108 0.08 -2.89 6.60
N PHE A 109 0.04 -3.68 5.52
CA PHE A 109 1.03 -4.72 5.21
C PHE A 109 1.46 -4.69 3.75
N HIS A 110 2.76 -4.64 3.52
CA HIS A 110 3.38 -4.54 2.19
C HIS A 110 4.51 -5.57 2.05
N PHE A 111 4.23 -6.68 1.37
CA PHE A 111 5.25 -7.69 1.05
C PHE A 111 6.22 -7.18 -0.03
N SER A 112 7.49 -7.55 0.09
CA SER A 112 8.43 -7.38 -1.01
C SER A 112 8.03 -8.26 -2.20
N PRO A 113 8.44 -7.91 -3.44
CA PRO A 113 8.15 -8.71 -4.63
C PRO A 113 8.55 -10.19 -4.52
N ASN A 114 9.67 -10.48 -3.84
CA ASN A 114 10.15 -11.84 -3.61
C ASN A 114 9.55 -12.52 -2.36
N GLU A 115 8.71 -11.82 -1.58
CA GLU A 115 8.02 -12.33 -0.40
C GLU A 115 8.93 -12.82 0.72
N GLU A 116 10.16 -12.31 0.75
CA GLU A 116 11.13 -12.52 1.84
C GLU A 116 11.07 -11.40 2.88
N TRP A 117 10.49 -10.24 2.54
CA TRP A 117 10.38 -9.11 3.45
C TRP A 117 8.95 -8.61 3.54
N LEU A 118 8.61 -8.08 4.71
CA LEU A 118 7.31 -7.47 4.98
C LEU A 118 7.53 -6.14 5.68
N PHE A 119 7.09 -5.05 5.06
CA PHE A 119 6.89 -3.79 5.78
C PHE A 119 5.49 -3.80 6.34
N ALA A 120 5.35 -3.49 7.62
CA ALA A 120 4.05 -3.27 8.22
C ALA A 120 4.03 -1.92 8.93
N SER A 121 2.87 -1.30 8.99
CA SER A 121 2.69 -0.09 9.77
C SER A 121 1.44 -0.16 10.63
N ARG A 122 1.40 0.70 11.64
CA ARG A 122 0.27 0.80 12.56
C ARG A 122 -0.07 2.22 12.90
N HIS A 123 -1.34 2.49 13.13
CA HIS A 123 -1.80 3.76 13.65
C HIS A 123 -1.45 3.92 15.15
N ILE A 124 -0.87 5.07 15.53
CA ILE A 124 -0.54 5.40 16.94
C ILE A 124 -1.14 6.76 17.31
N GLY A 125 -2.43 6.79 17.68
CA GLY A 125 -3.14 8.04 17.99
C GLY A 125 -3.15 9.06 16.84
N SER A 126 -3.89 10.16 17.00
CA SER A 126 -4.03 11.38 16.15
C SER A 126 -3.48 11.46 14.70
N GLY A 127 -3.46 10.36 13.93
CA GLY A 127 -2.84 10.28 12.60
C GLY A 127 -1.33 10.06 12.56
N LEU A 128 -0.70 9.54 13.62
CA LEU A 128 0.70 9.10 13.56
C LEU A 128 0.77 7.65 13.09
N ARG A 129 1.89 7.28 12.47
CA ARG A 129 2.14 5.88 12.09
C ARG A 129 3.56 5.46 12.38
N TYR A 130 3.70 4.29 12.97
CA TYR A 130 4.98 3.61 13.12
C TYR A 130 5.09 2.51 12.09
N GLY A 131 6.28 2.37 11.53
CA GLY A 131 6.62 1.31 10.59
C GLY A 131 7.52 0.28 11.25
N ASN A 132 7.41 -0.96 10.81
CA ASN A 132 8.28 -2.07 11.11
C ASN A 132 8.66 -2.79 9.83
N ILE A 133 9.82 -3.44 9.86
CA ILE A 133 10.23 -4.35 8.79
C ILE A 133 10.48 -5.71 9.41
N TYR A 134 9.97 -6.74 8.74
CA TYR A 134 10.14 -8.13 9.12
C TYR A 134 10.81 -8.91 7.99
N HIS A 135 11.71 -9.82 8.36
CA HIS A 135 12.32 -10.79 7.46
C HIS A 135 11.61 -12.14 7.61
N LEU A 136 11.12 -12.67 6.50
CA LEU A 136 10.34 -13.91 6.41
C LEU A 136 11.27 -15.05 5.99
N LEU A 137 11.70 -15.85 6.96
CA LEU A 137 12.61 -16.97 6.75
C LEU A 137 11.88 -18.25 6.34
N ARG A 138 12.66 -19.25 5.90
CA ARG A 138 12.21 -20.62 5.61
C ARG A 138 13.01 -21.62 6.50
N PRO A 139 12.37 -22.58 7.19
CA PRO A 139 10.91 -22.75 7.39
C PRO A 139 10.27 -21.49 7.99
N LEU A 140 8.96 -21.29 7.77
CA LEU A 140 8.29 -20.01 8.02
C LEU A 140 8.54 -19.51 9.45
N ARG A 141 9.35 -18.46 9.55
CA ARG A 141 9.70 -17.74 10.77
C ARG A 141 9.76 -16.25 10.44
N VAL A 142 9.42 -15.42 11.42
CA VAL A 142 9.42 -13.97 11.28
C VAL A 142 10.47 -13.40 12.22
N GLU A 143 11.40 -12.64 11.67
CA GLU A 143 12.40 -11.90 12.45
C GLU A 143 12.17 -10.40 12.26
N VAL A 144 12.35 -9.62 13.33
CA VAL A 144 12.34 -8.14 13.22
C VAL A 144 13.66 -7.70 12.60
N ALA A 145 13.58 -6.85 11.58
CA ALA A 145 14.75 -6.33 10.90
C ALA A 145 15.40 -5.16 11.67
N GLY A 146 16.71 -4.99 11.47
CA GLY A 146 17.53 -3.96 12.10
C GLY A 146 18.53 -4.52 13.12
N GLU A 147 19.82 -4.45 12.79
CA GLU A 147 20.91 -4.82 13.73
C GLU A 147 21.05 -3.85 14.92
N GLN A 148 20.41 -2.68 14.85
CA GLN A 148 20.65 -1.54 15.75
C GLN A 148 19.50 -1.27 16.73
N GLY A 149 18.51 -2.15 16.80
CA GLY A 149 17.29 -1.97 17.59
C GLY A 149 16.03 -2.02 16.73
N ALA A 150 14.87 -1.80 17.36
CA ALA A 150 13.59 -1.85 16.65
C ALA A 150 13.55 -0.76 15.56
N PHE A 151 13.04 -1.10 14.37
CA PHE A 151 13.05 -0.24 13.19
C PHE A 151 12.62 1.21 13.48
N ASN A 152 11.50 1.39 14.18
CA ASN A 152 10.96 2.71 14.48
C ASN A 152 11.84 3.55 15.45
N GLU A 153 12.63 2.90 16.30
CA GLU A 153 13.54 3.58 17.24
C GLU A 153 14.77 4.15 16.52
N VAL A 154 15.21 3.49 15.45
CA VAL A 154 16.45 3.83 14.74
C VAL A 154 16.21 4.67 13.49
N VAL A 155 15.07 4.51 12.82
CA VAL A 155 14.82 5.08 11.49
C VAL A 155 14.91 6.61 11.47
N TRP A 156 14.40 7.29 12.49
CA TRP A 156 14.43 8.76 12.59
C TRP A 156 15.84 9.29 12.79
N LYS A 157 16.59 8.71 13.73
CA LYS A 157 18.00 9.03 13.96
C LYS A 157 18.84 8.81 12.70
N GLN A 158 18.59 7.73 11.98
CA GLN A 158 19.29 7.44 10.72
C GLN A 158 18.92 8.41 9.61
N ALA A 159 17.65 8.83 9.50
CA ALA A 159 17.23 9.84 8.56
C ALA A 159 17.94 11.19 8.77
N VAL A 160 18.15 11.58 10.03
CA VAL A 160 18.95 12.77 10.36
C VAL A 160 20.42 12.57 10.00
N LYS A 161 21.01 11.45 10.45
CA LYS A 161 22.42 11.12 10.20
C LYS A 161 22.76 11.11 8.71
N LEU A 162 21.86 10.58 7.89
CA LEU A 162 22.05 10.44 6.43
C LEU A 162 21.60 11.69 5.65
N GLY A 163 21.08 12.71 6.35
CA GLY A 163 20.69 13.99 5.78
C GLY A 163 19.35 14.00 5.03
N ALA A 164 18.50 12.99 5.24
CA ALA A 164 17.14 12.97 4.71
C ALA A 164 16.21 13.92 5.48
N LEU A 165 16.47 14.12 6.78
CA LEU A 165 15.77 15.07 7.64
C LEU A 165 16.77 15.92 8.42
N LYS A 166 16.32 17.08 8.92
CA LYS A 166 17.14 17.96 9.76
C LYS A 166 17.04 17.67 11.26
N LYS A 167 15.94 17.03 11.68
CA LYS A 167 15.61 16.80 13.09
C LYS A 167 15.01 15.40 13.25
N ASP A 168 15.23 14.82 14.42
CA ASP A 168 14.64 13.56 14.84
C ASP A 168 13.30 13.88 15.52
N TYR A 169 12.24 14.02 14.71
CA TYR A 169 10.92 14.37 15.21
C TYR A 169 10.32 13.27 16.13
N GLY A 170 10.72 12.01 15.94
CA GLY A 170 10.29 10.89 16.77
C GLY A 170 10.80 11.02 18.21
N ALA A 171 12.08 11.34 18.39
CA ALA A 171 12.67 11.53 19.72
C ALA A 171 12.20 12.81 20.43
N MET A 172 11.71 13.81 19.68
CA MET A 172 11.24 15.09 20.22
C MET A 172 9.80 15.04 20.76
N GLY A 173 9.10 13.91 20.63
CA GLY A 173 7.69 13.81 21.02
C GLY A 173 6.73 14.61 20.13
N PHE A 174 7.17 14.95 18.91
CA PHE A 174 6.38 15.67 17.92
C PHE A 174 5.58 14.72 17.03
N TYR A 175 4.77 15.27 16.12
CA TYR A 175 4.13 14.44 15.11
C TYR A 175 5.22 13.77 14.26
N ALA A 176 5.19 12.45 14.20
CA ALA A 176 6.15 11.62 13.51
C ALA A 176 5.42 10.44 12.84
N MET A 177 5.54 10.36 11.51
CA MET A 177 4.87 9.36 10.70
C MET A 177 5.88 8.67 9.77
N THR A 178 5.86 7.34 9.77
CA THR A 178 6.54 6.49 8.79
C THR A 178 5.50 5.99 7.78
N ALA A 179 5.75 6.21 6.50
CA ALA A 179 4.90 5.74 5.42
C ALA A 179 5.68 4.85 4.44
N PHE A 180 5.05 3.75 4.04
CA PHE A 180 5.48 2.95 2.89
C PHE A 180 5.39 3.80 1.63
N MET A 181 6.42 3.72 0.76
CA MET A 181 6.35 4.32 -0.57
C MET A 181 6.35 3.25 -1.65
N ASN A 182 7.39 2.43 -1.69
CA ASN A 182 7.47 1.30 -2.61
C ASN A 182 8.60 0.34 -2.23
N TRP A 183 8.48 -0.90 -2.69
CA TRP A 183 9.62 -1.81 -2.82
C TRP A 183 10.32 -1.61 -4.16
N SER A 184 11.64 -1.76 -4.21
CA SER A 184 12.31 -1.94 -5.49
C SER A 184 11.91 -3.28 -6.07
N PHE A 185 11.79 -3.39 -7.40
CA PHE A 185 11.30 -4.63 -8.02
C PHE A 185 12.22 -5.84 -7.76
N ASP A 186 13.51 -5.60 -7.50
CA ASP A 186 14.50 -6.62 -7.12
C ASP A 186 14.46 -6.98 -5.61
N SER A 187 13.51 -6.40 -4.86
CA SER A 187 13.34 -6.56 -3.40
C SER A 187 14.55 -6.13 -2.56
N SER A 188 15.53 -5.45 -3.16
CA SER A 188 16.78 -5.08 -2.48
C SER A 188 16.65 -3.83 -1.61
N ARG A 189 15.65 -2.99 -1.87
CA ARG A 189 15.40 -1.74 -1.16
C ARG A 189 13.91 -1.54 -0.88
N LEU A 190 13.63 -1.11 0.33
CA LEU A 190 12.39 -0.43 0.68
C LEU A 190 12.61 1.08 0.63
N LEU A 191 11.79 1.81 -0.13
CA LEU A 191 11.68 3.25 0.02
C LEU A 191 10.63 3.58 1.08
N ILE A 192 11.03 4.35 2.08
CA ILE A 192 10.14 4.89 3.11
C ILE A 192 10.13 6.41 3.05
N ARG A 193 8.99 7.00 3.44
CA ARG A 193 8.84 8.43 3.67
C ARG A 193 8.59 8.67 5.15
N LEU A 194 9.43 9.49 5.75
CA LEU A 194 9.28 9.97 7.11
C LEU A 194 8.75 11.39 7.06
N CYS A 195 7.67 11.68 7.77
CA CYS A 195 7.10 13.02 7.89
C CYS A 195 6.97 13.41 9.35
N GLY A 196 7.57 14.54 9.76
CA GLY A 196 7.44 15.01 11.12
C GLY A 196 7.47 16.52 11.28
N GLY A 197 6.89 16.99 12.38
CA GLY A 197 6.73 18.41 12.67
C GLY A 197 5.99 18.67 13.98
N GLU A 198 6.13 19.87 14.50
CA GLU A 198 5.42 20.34 15.70
C GLU A 198 3.91 20.35 15.48
N GLU A 199 3.47 20.66 14.26
CA GLU A 199 2.08 20.68 13.87
C GLU A 199 1.83 19.70 12.71
N LYS A 200 0.74 18.93 12.82
CA LYS A 200 0.31 17.98 11.78
C LYS A 200 0.14 18.62 10.39
N ARG A 201 -0.21 19.91 10.33
CA ARG A 201 -0.41 20.64 9.06
C ARG A 201 0.89 21.07 8.38
N ASN A 202 2.00 21.11 9.13
CA ASN A 202 3.29 21.65 8.70
C ASN A 202 4.43 20.64 8.91
N MET A 203 4.24 19.41 8.44
CA MET A 203 5.26 18.37 8.54
C MET A 203 6.32 18.49 7.44
N PHE A 204 7.58 18.30 7.83
CA PHE A 204 8.70 18.13 6.92
C PHE A 204 8.83 16.65 6.60
N CYS A 205 8.97 16.33 5.32
CA CYS A 205 9.12 14.95 4.88
C CYS A 205 10.47 14.69 4.23
N GLY A 206 11.01 13.50 4.48
CA GLY A 206 12.24 13.00 3.90
C GLY A 206 12.08 11.54 3.48
N PHE A 207 12.81 11.17 2.44
CA PHE A 207 12.87 9.83 1.87
C PHE A 207 14.17 9.16 2.28
N LEU A 208 14.06 7.89 2.68
CA LEU A 208 15.17 7.05 3.12
C LEU A 208 14.98 5.66 2.53
N TYR A 209 16.09 4.98 2.24
CA TYR A 209 16.04 3.56 1.91
C TYR A 209 16.36 2.71 3.12
N PHE A 210 15.72 1.56 3.19
CA PHE A 210 16.21 0.41 3.93
C PHE A 210 16.67 -0.65 2.95
N ASN A 211 17.96 -1.00 3.00
CA ASN A 211 18.60 -1.98 2.13
C ASN A 211 18.50 -3.36 2.77
N THR A 212 17.75 -4.27 2.14
CA THR A 212 17.45 -5.60 2.67
C THR A 212 18.67 -6.53 2.67
N ARG A 213 19.65 -6.29 1.79
CA ARG A 213 20.89 -7.09 1.72
C ARG A 213 21.85 -6.79 2.85
N THR A 214 21.87 -5.53 3.29
CA THR A 214 22.82 -5.05 4.30
C THR A 214 22.17 -4.77 5.63
N ASN A 215 20.83 -4.87 5.72
CA ASN A 215 20.02 -4.58 6.90
C ASN A 215 20.27 -3.15 7.45
N LYS A 216 20.55 -2.20 6.55
CA LYS A 216 20.99 -0.83 6.88
C LYS A 216 20.19 0.21 6.12
N PHE A 217 20.12 1.40 6.72
CA PHE A 217 19.56 2.57 6.09
C PHE A 217 20.56 3.27 5.18
N GLU A 218 20.09 3.79 4.05
CA GLU A 218 20.92 4.49 3.09
C GLU A 218 20.16 5.59 2.33
N VAL A 219 20.90 6.49 1.69
CA VAL A 219 20.39 7.53 0.81
C VAL A 219 21.26 7.52 -0.44
N SER A 220 20.65 7.39 -1.61
CA SER A 220 21.30 7.46 -2.92
C SER A 220 21.42 8.91 -3.39
N ASP A 221 22.13 9.14 -4.49
CA ASP A 221 22.17 10.47 -5.11
C ASP A 221 20.79 10.92 -5.61
N TYR A 222 19.96 9.99 -6.10
CA TYR A 222 18.57 10.28 -6.45
C TYR A 222 17.75 10.69 -5.23
N SER A 223 17.76 9.92 -4.14
CA SER A 223 16.95 10.26 -2.97
C SER A 223 17.44 11.53 -2.27
N ARG A 224 18.75 11.86 -2.32
CA ARG A 224 19.25 13.20 -1.94
C ARG A 224 18.63 14.32 -2.77
N LYS A 225 18.49 14.13 -4.10
CA LYS A 225 17.85 15.13 -4.97
C LYS A 225 16.36 15.25 -4.67
N VAL A 226 15.65 14.13 -4.47
CA VAL A 226 14.23 14.13 -4.09
C VAL A 226 14.03 14.88 -2.77
N ASN A 227 14.86 14.63 -1.76
CA ASN A 227 14.78 15.30 -0.45
C ASN A 227 15.03 16.82 -0.52
N LYS A 228 15.66 17.31 -1.59
CA LYS A 228 15.88 18.74 -1.85
C LYS A 228 14.82 19.34 -2.79
N ALA A 229 14.02 18.51 -3.43
CA ALA A 229 13.03 18.93 -4.41
C ALA A 229 11.76 19.50 -3.73
N LYS A 230 10.87 20.03 -4.56
CA LYS A 230 9.54 20.50 -4.11
C LYS A 230 8.69 19.31 -3.63
N PRO A 231 7.76 19.53 -2.68
CA PRO A 231 6.97 18.46 -2.06
C PRO A 231 6.06 17.68 -3.01
N ASP A 232 5.81 18.18 -4.22
CA ASP A 232 4.92 17.54 -5.21
C ASP A 232 5.61 16.46 -6.07
N VAL A 233 6.91 16.22 -5.89
CA VAL A 233 7.65 15.20 -6.64
C VAL A 233 7.35 13.80 -6.09
N LEU A 234 6.92 12.89 -6.98
CA LEU A 234 6.77 11.48 -6.64
C LEU A 234 8.11 10.75 -6.72
N ALA A 235 8.28 9.75 -5.86
CA ALA A 235 9.50 8.95 -5.76
C ALA A 235 9.22 7.46 -5.99
N CYS A 236 10.19 6.74 -6.56
CA CYS A 236 10.18 5.28 -6.64
C CYS A 236 11.41 4.69 -5.95
N ALA A 237 11.35 3.39 -5.64
CA ALA A 237 12.47 2.70 -5.04
C ALA A 237 13.49 2.28 -6.09
N GLU A 238 14.72 2.80 -6.00
CA GLU A 238 15.80 2.40 -6.89
C GLU A 238 16.23 0.95 -6.62
N PRO A 239 16.32 0.09 -7.64
CA PRO A 239 16.94 -1.22 -7.48
C PRO A 239 18.44 -1.11 -7.22
N ILE A 240 19.03 -2.17 -6.69
CA ILE A 240 20.48 -2.37 -6.59
C ILE A 240 20.96 -3.22 -7.78
N ASP A 241 20.16 -4.20 -8.19
CA ASP A 241 20.49 -5.08 -9.31
C ASP A 241 20.33 -4.39 -10.67
N PRO A 242 20.98 -4.93 -11.71
CA PRO A 242 20.73 -4.52 -13.08
C PRO A 242 19.25 -4.53 -13.42
N LEU A 243 18.82 -3.53 -14.19
CA LEU A 243 17.46 -3.47 -14.68
C LEU A 243 17.17 -4.64 -15.65
N PRO A 244 15.92 -5.13 -15.69
CA PRO A 244 15.44 -5.95 -16.80
C PRO A 244 15.65 -5.24 -18.14
N SER A 245 15.49 -6.00 -19.23
CA SER A 245 15.60 -5.42 -20.56
C SER A 245 14.58 -4.29 -20.77
N GLU A 246 14.90 -3.35 -21.67
CA GLU A 246 13.97 -2.27 -22.01
C GLU A 246 12.62 -2.83 -22.53
N ALA A 247 12.65 -3.95 -23.25
CA ALA A 247 11.45 -4.62 -23.75
C ALA A 247 10.55 -5.12 -22.61
N GLU A 248 11.12 -5.78 -21.60
CA GLU A 248 10.37 -6.26 -20.42
C GLU A 248 9.80 -5.09 -19.62
N LEU A 249 10.61 -4.05 -19.39
CA LEU A 249 10.17 -2.84 -18.70
C LEU A 249 9.05 -2.13 -19.44
N LYS A 250 9.13 -2.08 -20.78
CA LYS A 250 8.09 -1.50 -21.62
C LYS A 250 6.80 -2.31 -21.52
N GLN A 251 6.87 -3.62 -21.64
CA GLN A 251 5.70 -4.49 -21.53
C GLN A 251 5.02 -4.36 -20.15
N ARG A 252 5.82 -4.31 -19.08
CA ARG A 252 5.33 -4.06 -17.72
C ARG A 252 4.61 -2.73 -17.63
N PHE A 253 5.23 -1.65 -18.12
CA PHE A 253 4.63 -0.32 -18.07
C PHE A 253 3.33 -0.24 -18.90
N ASP A 254 3.31 -0.77 -20.12
CA ASP A 254 2.11 -0.76 -20.97
C ASP A 254 0.93 -1.52 -20.32
N THR A 255 1.22 -2.56 -19.54
CA THR A 255 0.23 -3.30 -18.77
C THR A 255 -0.31 -2.45 -17.60
N LEU A 256 0.60 -1.89 -16.81
CA LEU A 256 0.25 -1.04 -15.67
C LEU A 256 -0.52 0.22 -16.08
N ASP A 257 -0.16 0.85 -17.21
CA ASP A 257 -0.88 2.03 -17.70
C ASP A 257 -2.32 1.69 -18.08
N ARG A 258 -2.54 0.53 -18.70
CA ARG A 258 -3.89 0.02 -19.01
C ARG A 258 -4.69 -0.23 -17.73
N ASP A 259 -4.07 -0.87 -16.74
CA ASP A 259 -4.71 -1.18 -15.46
C ASP A 259 -5.03 0.08 -14.65
N LEU A 260 -4.14 1.08 -14.67
CA LEU A 260 -4.39 2.39 -14.06
C LEU A 260 -5.62 3.05 -14.66
N ASN A 261 -5.70 3.08 -16.00
CA ASN A 261 -6.83 3.68 -16.70
C ASN A 261 -8.14 2.94 -16.40
N LYS A 262 -8.10 1.60 -16.35
CA LYS A 262 -9.24 0.78 -15.95
C LYS A 262 -9.68 1.09 -14.51
N LYS A 263 -8.76 1.06 -13.54
CA LYS A 263 -9.06 1.34 -12.13
C LYS A 263 -9.62 2.76 -11.95
N TYR A 264 -9.05 3.75 -12.64
CA TYR A 264 -9.53 5.13 -12.61
C TYR A 264 -10.97 5.25 -13.14
N ALA A 265 -11.29 4.58 -14.25
CA ALA A 265 -12.65 4.55 -14.80
C ALA A 265 -13.66 3.88 -13.84
N GLU A 266 -13.26 2.78 -13.19
CA GLU A 266 -14.08 2.09 -12.19
C GLU A 266 -14.35 2.96 -10.95
N ILE A 267 -13.35 3.73 -10.50
CA ILE A 267 -13.52 4.66 -9.38
C ILE A 267 -14.45 5.80 -9.78
N LEU A 268 -14.22 6.42 -10.94
CA LEU A 268 -15.08 7.48 -11.47
C LEU A 268 -16.55 7.05 -11.56
N ALA A 269 -16.82 5.82 -12.01
CA ALA A 269 -18.18 5.29 -12.14
C ALA A 269 -18.90 5.14 -10.79
N LYS A 270 -18.15 4.98 -9.69
CA LYS A 270 -18.68 4.79 -8.34
C LYS A 270 -18.68 6.08 -7.52
N THR A 271 -17.95 7.12 -7.94
CA THR A 271 -17.81 8.38 -7.21
C THR A 271 -19.02 9.30 -7.41
N ASP A 272 -19.49 9.90 -6.32
CA ASP A 272 -20.61 10.82 -6.34
C ASP A 272 -20.34 12.05 -7.23
N LYS A 273 -21.38 12.55 -7.90
CA LYS A 273 -21.25 13.58 -8.95
C LYS A 273 -20.55 14.86 -8.47
N ASP A 274 -20.75 15.23 -7.21
CA ASP A 274 -20.13 16.37 -6.55
C ASP A 274 -18.63 16.16 -6.27
N ARG A 275 -18.18 14.92 -6.08
CA ARG A 275 -16.78 14.55 -5.82
C ARG A 275 -15.95 14.27 -7.08
N VAL A 276 -16.60 14.03 -8.22
CA VAL A 276 -15.92 13.72 -9.51
C VAL A 276 -14.90 14.80 -9.91
N GLN A 277 -15.19 16.08 -9.66
CA GLN A 277 -14.24 17.16 -9.98
C GLN A 277 -12.96 17.08 -9.14
N GLY A 278 -13.09 16.81 -7.83
CA GLY A 278 -11.97 16.62 -6.93
C GLY A 278 -11.10 15.45 -7.35
N LEU A 279 -11.71 14.30 -7.64
CA LEU A 279 -11.00 13.11 -8.15
C LEU A 279 -10.23 13.39 -9.44
N ARG A 280 -10.84 14.09 -10.41
CA ARG A 280 -10.16 14.50 -11.65
C ARG A 280 -8.98 15.43 -11.39
N GLN A 281 -9.10 16.35 -10.43
CA GLN A 281 -8.02 17.25 -10.04
C GLN A 281 -6.88 16.50 -9.36
N ALA A 282 -7.19 15.58 -8.46
CA ALA A 282 -6.21 14.71 -7.80
C ALA A 282 -5.43 13.88 -8.83
N GLN A 283 -6.11 13.27 -9.79
CA GLN A 283 -5.46 12.52 -10.86
C GLN A 283 -4.53 13.41 -11.72
N ARG A 284 -4.95 14.65 -12.06
CA ARG A 284 -4.08 15.60 -12.76
C ARG A 284 -2.87 16.02 -11.93
N LYS A 285 -3.04 16.22 -10.61
CA LYS A 285 -1.96 16.57 -9.70
C LYS A 285 -0.95 15.42 -9.60
N TRP A 286 -1.44 14.20 -9.48
CA TRP A 286 -0.61 13.00 -9.48
C TRP A 286 0.20 12.87 -10.78
N LEU A 287 -0.43 13.05 -11.95
CA LEU A 287 0.27 13.03 -13.25
C LEU A 287 1.39 14.09 -13.30
N LYS A 288 1.13 15.31 -12.85
CA LYS A 288 2.16 16.37 -12.77
C LYS A 288 3.32 15.98 -11.84
N GLY A 289 3.02 15.39 -10.68
CA GLY A 289 4.02 14.93 -9.73
C GLY A 289 4.86 13.78 -10.28
N ARG A 290 4.23 12.85 -11.01
CA ARG A 290 4.89 11.76 -11.73
C ARG A 290 5.85 12.30 -12.79
N ASP A 291 5.39 13.19 -13.66
CA ASP A 291 6.22 13.70 -14.75
C ASP A 291 7.39 14.55 -14.22
N ALA A 292 7.18 15.30 -13.12
CA ALA A 292 8.23 16.04 -12.44
C ALA A 292 9.28 15.11 -11.80
N GLY A 293 8.83 14.01 -11.16
CA GLY A 293 9.73 13.04 -10.56
C GLY A 293 10.44 12.16 -11.59
N GLU A 294 9.82 11.86 -12.73
CA GLU A 294 10.44 11.16 -13.87
C GLU A 294 11.67 11.94 -14.31
N LYS A 295 11.52 13.25 -14.55
CA LYS A 295 12.63 14.13 -14.95
C LYS A 295 13.77 14.09 -13.94
N LEU A 296 13.46 14.20 -12.65
CA LEU A 296 14.47 14.16 -11.58
C LEU A 296 15.16 12.79 -11.50
N TYR A 297 14.41 11.71 -11.72
CA TYR A 297 14.91 10.34 -11.72
C TYR A 297 15.92 10.12 -12.84
N ILE A 298 15.52 10.36 -14.10
CA ILE A 298 16.39 10.11 -15.26
C ILE A 298 17.65 10.97 -15.27
N ASP A 299 17.59 12.18 -14.69
CA ASP A 299 18.74 13.08 -14.53
C ASP A 299 19.72 12.63 -13.44
N SER A 300 19.43 11.54 -12.76
CA SER A 300 20.31 10.91 -11.77
C SER A 300 21.12 9.75 -12.32
N PHE A 301 20.92 9.36 -13.59
CA PHE A 301 21.58 8.21 -14.20
C PHE A 301 22.31 8.59 -15.49
N PRO A 302 23.32 7.80 -15.90
CA PRO A 302 24.01 7.97 -17.17
C PRO A 302 23.06 7.90 -18.36
N SER A 303 23.40 8.61 -19.45
CA SER A 303 22.58 8.68 -20.66
C SER A 303 22.21 7.32 -21.25
N ALA A 304 23.10 6.32 -21.15
CA ALA A 304 22.88 4.97 -21.66
C ALA A 304 21.76 4.21 -20.91
N GLU A 305 21.46 4.56 -19.65
CA GLU A 305 20.43 3.90 -18.85
C GLU A 305 19.08 4.63 -18.86
N LYS A 306 19.02 5.85 -19.41
CA LYS A 306 17.85 6.74 -19.23
C LYS A 306 16.55 6.13 -19.72
N ALA A 307 16.55 5.38 -20.82
CA ALA A 307 15.34 4.76 -21.35
C ALA A 307 14.77 3.70 -20.39
N SER A 308 15.59 2.75 -19.94
CA SER A 308 15.21 1.73 -18.96
C SER A 308 14.81 2.36 -17.61
N ARG A 309 15.58 3.34 -17.11
CA ARG A 309 15.28 4.06 -15.85
C ARG A 309 13.95 4.80 -15.92
N ARG A 310 13.65 5.42 -17.06
CA ARG A 310 12.36 6.07 -17.30
C ARG A 310 11.20 5.07 -17.18
N LEU A 311 11.30 3.94 -17.88
CA LEU A 311 10.25 2.91 -17.86
C LEU A 311 10.09 2.29 -16.47
N GLN A 312 11.19 2.05 -15.76
CA GLN A 312 11.17 1.59 -14.39
C GLN A 312 10.43 2.57 -13.47
N TYR A 313 10.81 3.85 -13.48
CA TYR A 313 10.16 4.89 -12.69
C TYR A 313 8.65 4.97 -12.95
N LEU A 314 8.27 5.01 -14.23
CA LEU A 314 6.87 5.10 -14.63
C LEU A 314 6.08 3.87 -14.21
N GLY A 315 6.64 2.66 -14.36
CA GLY A 315 6.03 1.44 -13.87
C GLY A 315 5.83 1.47 -12.35
N ASP A 316 6.86 1.84 -11.59
CA ASP A 316 6.83 1.78 -10.13
C ASP A 316 5.85 2.78 -9.51
N VAL A 317 5.84 4.03 -9.99
CA VAL A 317 4.89 5.05 -9.51
C VAL A 317 3.46 4.73 -9.95
N THR A 318 3.28 4.12 -11.13
CA THR A 318 1.96 3.69 -11.61
C THR A 318 1.41 2.54 -10.77
N ALA A 319 2.23 1.53 -10.47
CA ALA A 319 1.85 0.44 -9.58
C ALA A 319 1.41 0.97 -8.20
N ALA A 320 2.21 1.85 -7.58
CA ALA A 320 1.87 2.45 -6.30
C ALA A 320 0.53 3.23 -6.34
N ARG A 321 0.21 3.90 -7.45
CA ARG A 321 -1.08 4.58 -7.62
C ARG A 321 -2.24 3.59 -7.77
N ILE A 322 -2.03 2.50 -8.50
CA ILE A 322 -2.99 1.42 -8.62
C ILE A 322 -3.28 0.81 -7.25
N ASP A 323 -2.29 0.66 -6.38
CA ASP A 323 -2.50 -0.02 -5.10
C ASP A 323 -3.24 0.83 -4.05
N LEU A 324 -3.42 2.14 -4.29
CA LEU A 324 -4.14 3.00 -3.36
C LEU A 324 -5.59 2.52 -3.12
N PRO A 325 -6.04 2.51 -1.85
CA PRO A 325 -7.44 2.36 -1.48
C PRO A 325 -8.31 3.42 -2.15
N ARG A 326 -9.56 3.09 -2.45
CA ARG A 326 -10.48 3.93 -3.24
C ARG A 326 -10.63 5.35 -2.67
N ASP A 327 -10.76 5.46 -1.36
CA ASP A 327 -10.92 6.71 -0.61
C ASP A 327 -9.67 7.61 -0.65
N GLN A 328 -8.51 7.06 -1.03
CA GLN A 328 -7.25 7.79 -1.16
C GLN A 328 -7.00 8.37 -2.56
N TRP A 329 -7.86 8.09 -3.53
CA TRP A 329 -7.67 8.59 -4.91
C TRP A 329 -7.94 10.09 -5.08
N GLU A 330 -8.59 10.72 -4.12
CA GLU A 330 -8.94 12.15 -4.14
C GLU A 330 -7.85 13.07 -3.55
N TRP A 331 -6.77 12.51 -3.00
CA TRP A 331 -5.71 13.25 -2.31
C TRP A 331 -4.43 13.41 -3.12
#